data_AF-A0A356R170-F1
#
_entry.id   AF-A0A356R170-F1
#
_cell.length_a   1.000
_cell.length_b   1.000
_cell.length_c   1.000
_cell.angle_alpha   90.00
_cell.angle_beta   90.00
_cell.angle_gamma   90.00
#
_symmetry.space_group_name_H-M   'P 1'
#
loop_
_entity.id
_entity.type
_entity.pdbx_description
1 polymer ?
#
loop_
_entity_poly.entity_id
_entity_poly.type
_entity_poly.pdbx_seq_one_letter_code
_entity_poly.pdbx_strand_id
1 'polypeptide(L)' 'VEVARYYYAMGADVAAANRARSVLETYRTSSAVEDALGIMIKAYARMGLEELHSDALRVLKLNYPDSPYLN' A
#
# COMPACT_ATOMS: atom_id res chain seq x y z
N VAL A 1 -3.29 9.53 -3.07
CA VAL A 1 -3.46 8.35 -2.17
C VAL A 1 -4.63 8.47 -1.20
N GLU A 2 -5.16 9.68 -0.96
CA GLU A 2 -6.27 9.91 -0.02
C GLU A 2 -7.49 9.00 -0.20
N VAL A 3 -7.88 8.70 -1.44
CA VAL A 3 -8.98 7.78 -1.74
C VAL A 3 -8.72 6.35 -1.22
N ALA A 4 -7.48 5.86 -1.33
CA ALA A 4 -7.12 4.54 -0.81
C ALA A 4 -7.14 4.52 0.73
N ARG A 5 -6.69 5.61 1.38
CA ARG A 5 -6.80 5.76 2.85
C ARG A 5 -8.25 5.78 3.31
N TYR A 6 -9.11 6.51 2.59
CA TYR A 6 -10.53 6.59 2.88
C TYR A 6 -11.20 5.22 2.84
N TYR A 7 -10.99 4.43 1.78
CA TYR A 7 -11.54 3.07 1.70
C TYR A 7 -10.99 2.14 2.77
N TYR A 8 -9.70 2.25 3.12
CA TYR A 8 -9.12 1.45 4.20
C TYR A 8 -9.73 1.76 5.57
N ALA A 9 -9.99 3.04 5.85
CA ALA A 9 -10.65 3.49 7.07
C ALA A 9 -12.11 2.98 7.18
N MET A 10 -12.78 2.77 6.05
CA MET A 10 -14.12 2.19 5.98
C MET A 10 -14.15 0.66 6.06
N GLY A 11 -13.00 -0.02 6.13
CA GLY A 11 -12.93 -1.49 6.07
C GLY A 11 -13.10 -2.06 4.66
N ALA A 12 -13.05 -1.23 3.61
CA ALA A 12 -13.14 -1.67 2.22
C ALA A 12 -11.74 -1.99 1.66
N ASP A 13 -11.10 -3.05 2.19
CA ASP A 13 -9.69 -3.35 1.90
C ASP A 13 -9.40 -3.66 0.44
N VAL A 14 -10.32 -4.36 -0.25
CA VAL A 14 -10.21 -4.63 -1.69
C VAL A 14 -10.17 -3.33 -2.49
N ALA A 15 -11.06 -2.39 -2.17
CA ALA A 15 -11.12 -1.09 -2.84
C ALA A 15 -9.86 -0.26 -2.53
N ALA A 16 -9.39 -0.28 -1.28
CA ALA A 16 -8.15 0.37 -0.87
C ALA A 16 -6.94 -0.16 -1.66
N ALA A 17 -6.79 -1.49 -1.73
CA ALA A 17 -5.71 -2.14 -2.47
C ALA A 17 -5.76 -1.82 -3.97
N ASN A 18 -6.94 -1.87 -4.59
CA ASN A 18 -7.11 -1.52 -6.01
C ASN A 18 -6.76 -0.05 -6.30
N ARG A 19 -7.16 0.86 -5.40
CA ARG A 19 -6.82 2.29 -5.53
C ARG A 19 -5.33 2.55 -5.34
N ALA A 20 -4.70 1.87 -4.38
CA ALA A 20 -3.26 1.95 -4.19
C ALA A 20 -2.48 1.39 -5.39
N ARG A 21 -2.91 0.25 -5.96
CA ARG A 21 -2.33 -0.32 -7.18
C ARG A 21 -2.36 0.66 -8.35
N SER A 22 -3.50 1.33 -8.57
CA SER A 22 -3.63 2.35 -9.63
C SER A 22 -2.63 3.51 -9.45
N VAL A 23 -2.31 3.90 -8.22
CA VAL A 23 -1.26 4.90 -7.94
C VAL A 23 0.11 4.38 -8.37
N LEU A 24 0.45 3.11 -8.08
CA LEU A 24 1.72 2.52 -8.51
C LEU A 24 1.86 2.44 -10.03
N GLU A 25 0.77 2.11 -10.73
CA GLU A 25 0.75 2.03 -12.19
C GLU A 25 0.90 3.41 -12.84
N THR A 26 0.27 4.43 -12.26
CA THR A 26 0.19 5.77 -12.86
C THR A 26 1.39 6.66 -12.49
N TYR A 27 1.89 6.57 -11.25
CA TYR A 27 2.79 7.57 -10.67
C TYR A 27 4.09 6.98 -10.08
N ARG A 28 4.84 6.24 -10.90
CA ARG A 28 6.04 5.46 -10.49
C ARG A 28 7.16 6.21 -9.76
N THR A 29 7.28 7.52 -9.89
CA THR A 29 8.38 8.31 -9.28
C THR A 29 7.91 9.33 -8.24
N SER A 30 6.65 9.27 -7.82
CA SER A 30 6.10 10.21 -6.85
C SER A 30 6.20 9.70 -5.40
N SER A 31 6.20 10.62 -4.43
CA SER A 31 6.07 10.27 -3.00
C SER A 31 4.78 9.51 -2.67
N ALA A 32 3.78 9.56 -3.56
CA ALA A 32 2.54 8.80 -3.42
C ALA A 32 2.75 7.27 -3.52
N VAL A 33 3.87 6.81 -4.07
CA VAL A 33 4.21 5.37 -4.17
C VAL A 33 4.45 4.77 -2.79
N GLU A 34 5.21 5.45 -1.94
CA GLU A 34 5.50 5.01 -0.58
C GLU A 34 4.20 4.81 0.23
N ASP A 35 3.35 5.84 0.20
CA ASP A 35 2.03 5.84 0.83
C ASP A 35 1.12 4.73 0.28
N ALA A 36 1.14 4.48 -1.03
CA ALA A 36 0.35 3.43 -1.66
C ALA A 36 0.80 2.04 -1.22
N LEU A 37 2.11 1.78 -1.16
CA LEU A 37 2.67 0.54 -0.65
C LEU A 37 2.29 0.32 0.82
N GLY A 38 2.38 1.36 1.66
CA GLY A 38 1.94 1.29 3.06
C GLY A 38 0.47 0.89 3.22
N ILE A 39 -0.42 1.39 2.36
CA ILE A 39 -1.83 1.00 2.38
C ILE A 39 -2.04 -0.42 1.87
N MET A 40 -1.32 -0.84 0.83
CA MET A 40 -1.38 -2.22 0.33
C MET A 40 -0.96 -3.22 1.41
N ILE A 41 0.15 -2.96 2.11
CA ILE A 41 0.63 -3.77 3.23
C ILE A 41 -0.46 -3.96 4.29
N LYS A 42 -1.10 -2.85 4.69
CA LYS A 42 -2.17 -2.85 5.70
C LYS A 42 -3.45 -3.54 5.23
N ALA A 43 -3.86 -3.32 3.99
CA ALA A 43 -5.05 -3.94 3.41
C ALA A 43 -4.85 -5.45 3.24
N TYR A 44 -3.71 -5.89 2.70
CA TYR A 44 -3.41 -7.31 2.52
C TYR A 44 -3.27 -8.05 3.84
N ALA A 45 -2.66 -7.44 4.85
CA ALA A 45 -2.60 -8.03 6.20
C ALA A 45 -4.00 -8.29 6.77
N ARG A 46 -4.92 -7.32 6.65
CA ARG A 46 -6.30 -7.47 7.15
C ARG A 46 -7.08 -8.53 6.37
N MET A 47 -6.78 -8.70 5.09
CA MET A 47 -7.40 -9.72 4.23
C MET A 47 -6.77 -11.12 4.36
N GLY A 48 -5.68 -11.29 5.12
CA GLY A 48 -4.95 -12.56 5.20
C GLY A 48 -4.18 -12.93 3.93
N LEU A 49 -3.85 -11.95 3.08
CA LEU A 49 -3.13 -12.16 1.82
C LEU A 49 -1.61 -12.05 2.04
N GLU A 50 -1.02 -13.05 2.68
CA GLU A 50 0.36 -13.02 3.18
C GLU A 50 1.43 -12.83 2.09
N GLU A 51 1.26 -13.46 0.93
CA GLU A 51 2.20 -13.34 -0.19
C GLU A 51 2.23 -11.91 -0.73
N LEU A 52 1.05 -11.34 -1.00
CA LEU A 52 0.92 -9.96 -1.48
C LEU A 52 1.38 -8.94 -0.44
N HIS A 53 1.12 -9.19 0.84
CA HIS A 53 1.65 -8.39 1.93
C HIS A 53 3.18 -8.40 1.93
N SER A 54 3.79 -9.59 1.87
CA SER A 54 5.24 -9.77 1.90
C SER A 54 5.93 -9.12 0.70
N ASP A 55 5.33 -9.23 -0.47
CA ASP A 55 5.83 -8.57 -1.68
C ASP A 55 5.76 -7.05 -1.59
N ALA A 56 4.63 -6.49 -1.16
CA ALA A 56 4.50 -5.04 -0.98
C ALA A 56 5.49 -4.53 0.07
N LEU A 57 5.67 -5.27 1.17
CA LEU A 57 6.63 -4.95 2.23
C LEU A 57 8.08 -5.00 1.73
N ARG A 58 8.43 -6.00 0.92
CA ARG A 58 9.77 -6.12 0.31
C ARG A 58 10.06 -4.95 -0.62
N VAL A 59 9.10 -4.55 -1.46
CA VAL A 59 9.24 -3.39 -2.35
C VAL A 59 9.37 -2.09 -1.55
N LEU A 60 8.58 -1.94 -0.48
CA LEU A 60 8.68 -0.78 0.40
C LEU A 60 10.05 -0.70 1.07
N LYS A 61 10.54 -1.80 1.68
CA LYS A 61 11.87 -1.85 2.31
C LYS A 61 13.01 -1.54 1.35
N LEU A 62 12.91 -2.02 0.11
CA LEU A 62 13.95 -1.81 -0.90
C LEU A 62 14.06 -0.35 -1.35
N ASN A 63 12.91 0.32 -1.52
CA ASN A 63 12.87 1.67 -2.10
C ASN A 63 12.76 2.78 -1.05
N TYR A 64 12.22 2.47 0.14
CA TYR A 64 11.92 3.40 1.23
C TYR A 64 12.30 2.79 2.59
N PRO A 65 13.59 2.55 2.86
CA PRO A 65 14.05 1.90 4.09
C PRO A 65 13.70 2.70 5.37
N ASP A 66 13.55 4.02 5.26
CA ASP A 66 13.18 4.91 6.36
C ASP A 66 11.66 5.20 6.44
N SER A 67 10.85 4.41 5.74
CA SER A 67 9.42 4.65 5.64
C SER A 67 8.72 4.53 6.99
N PRO A 68 7.79 5.44 7.35
CA PRO A 68 7.01 5.33 8.59
C PRO A 68 6.07 4.11 8.59
N TYR A 69 5.89 3.43 7.46
CA TYR A 69 5.10 2.22 7.35
C TYR A 69 5.88 0.93 7.70
N LEU A 70 7.17 1.03 8.03
CA LEU A 70 8.02 -0.09 8.44
C LEU A 70 8.15 -0.26 9.97
N ASN A 71 7.70 0.74 10.74
CA ASN A 71 7.85 0.82 12.20
C ASN A 71 6.54 0.59 12.94
#